data_AF-A0A518D7I6-F1
#
_entry.id   AF-A0A518D7I6-F1
#
_cell.length_a   1.000
_cell.length_b   1.000
_cell.length_c   1.000
_cell.angle_alpha   90.00
_cell.angle_beta   90.00
_cell.angle_gamma   90.00
#
_symmetry.space_group_name_H-M   'P 1'
#
loop_
_entity.id
_entity.type
_entity.pdbx_description
1 polymer ?
#
loop_
_entity_poly.entity_id
_entity_poly.type
_entity_poly.pdbx_seq_one_letter_code
_entity_poly.pdbx_strand_id
1 'polypeptide(L)'
;MTPVQDAAEIKNIVLSSSGFGPREIDQIVSGIAANYTRYRELREAVAELEAQTGKSPAAAARLGVCQFLLGRYSEAAETLTHADGGALTHFYLGKAYLSLDQHDEGMKAFDQSERAGIGKDIVALAKAETLRLAGKLDESIKLLDGLSGAVEQTAEYLYQRAATIQTMDAPDGEVIALLERAVAANNTHAGALFGLALANDRHGNDDYARELYERASIQFPAHVGTLLNLGILYEDHEQYDRARGCYQRILDAYPSHTRARLFFRDADASRDMFYDEDARRKQDRLSQVLSIPVTDFELSVRSRNCLQKMGIMTLGDLTETTEQELLASKNFGETSLVEIREMLESKNLELGQFSGQRREEEPAYDPDALSPDERALLDRPIADLNLSVRARKCMVRLGLTTIGELVRRSGDDLLECKNFGVTSLNEVRERLTQNGLKLRGE
;
A
#
# COMPACT_ATOMS: atom_id res chain seq x y z
N MET A 1 11.42 -31.67 4.98
CA MET A 1 10.52 -31.87 3.83
C MET A 1 9.62 -33.05 4.14
N THR A 2 8.47 -32.78 4.75
CA THR A 2 7.35 -33.73 4.81
C THR A 2 6.75 -33.84 3.41
N PRO A 3 6.32 -35.03 2.96
CA PRO A 3 5.76 -35.17 1.63
C PRO A 3 4.47 -34.36 1.55
N VAL A 4 4.30 -33.63 0.44
CA VAL A 4 3.02 -33.05 0.03
C VAL A 4 2.05 -34.21 -0.12
N GLN A 5 1.26 -34.49 0.92
CA GLN A 5 0.07 -35.31 0.78
C GLN A 5 -0.81 -34.61 -0.24
N ASP A 6 -1.33 -35.35 -1.22
CA ASP A 6 -2.35 -34.88 -2.15
C ASP A 6 -3.43 -34.13 -1.35
N ALA A 7 -3.38 -32.79 -1.41
CA ALA A 7 -4.31 -31.96 -0.69
C ALA A 7 -5.65 -32.17 -1.37
N ALA A 8 -6.62 -32.77 -0.66
CA ALA A 8 -7.99 -32.83 -1.13
C ALA A 8 -8.42 -31.41 -1.58
N GLU A 9 -9.10 -31.32 -2.71
CA GLU A 9 -9.62 -30.03 -3.19
C GLU A 9 -10.48 -29.41 -2.10
N ILE A 10 -10.28 -28.12 -1.81
CA ILE A 10 -11.02 -27.40 -0.76
C ILE A 10 -12.52 -27.56 -1.00
N LYS A 11 -12.93 -27.52 -2.28
CA LYS A 11 -14.29 -27.76 -2.71
C LYS A 11 -14.86 -29.10 -2.22
N ASN A 12 -14.09 -30.18 -2.29
CA ASN A 12 -14.53 -31.50 -1.82
C ASN A 12 -14.71 -31.50 -0.30
N ILE A 13 -13.82 -30.84 0.45
CA ILE A 13 -13.94 -30.75 1.92
C ILE A 13 -15.22 -30.00 2.31
N VAL A 14 -15.50 -28.88 1.66
CA VAL A 14 -16.66 -28.01 1.97
C VAL A 14 -17.98 -28.66 1.56
N LEU A 15 -18.04 -29.34 0.42
CA LEU A 15 -19.28 -29.92 -0.12
C LEU A 15 -19.52 -31.39 0.28
N SER A 16 -18.54 -32.05 0.91
CA SER A 16 -18.66 -33.46 1.32
C SER A 16 -19.81 -33.70 2.32
N SER A 17 -20.39 -34.89 2.32
CA SER A 17 -21.30 -35.34 3.38
C SER A 17 -20.58 -35.96 4.60
N SER A 18 -19.24 -36.03 4.57
CA SER A 18 -18.41 -36.57 5.66
C SER A 18 -18.32 -35.65 6.88
N GLY A 19 -17.70 -36.16 7.95
CA GLY A 19 -17.38 -35.36 9.14
C GLY A 19 -16.58 -34.11 8.79
N PHE A 20 -16.83 -33.04 9.54
CA PHE A 20 -16.15 -31.76 9.41
C PHE A 20 -15.69 -31.29 10.79
N GLY A 21 -14.38 -31.24 10.98
CA GLY A 21 -13.77 -30.93 12.26
C GLY A 21 -12.44 -30.18 12.12
N PRO A 22 -11.61 -30.17 13.19
CA PRO A 22 -10.33 -29.46 13.19
C PRO A 22 -9.39 -29.87 12.06
N ARG A 23 -9.41 -31.14 11.66
CA ARG A 23 -8.56 -31.67 10.57
C ARG A 23 -8.96 -31.08 9.21
N GLU A 24 -10.25 -31.07 8.90
CA GLU A 24 -10.75 -30.53 7.63
C GLU A 24 -10.51 -29.02 7.54
N ILE A 25 -10.70 -28.30 8.66
CA ILE A 25 -10.39 -26.87 8.76
C ILE A 25 -8.90 -26.64 8.51
N ASP A 26 -8.02 -27.41 9.15
CA ASP A 26 -6.57 -27.30 8.96
C ASP A 26 -6.15 -27.56 7.50
N GLN A 27 -6.78 -28.52 6.82
CA GLN A 27 -6.54 -28.77 5.39
C GLN A 27 -6.95 -27.57 4.52
N ILE A 28 -8.08 -26.92 4.81
CA ILE A 28 -8.51 -25.71 4.11
C ILE A 28 -7.52 -24.57 4.38
N VAL A 29 -7.20 -24.33 5.66
CA VAL A 29 -6.33 -23.24 6.10
C VAL A 29 -4.92 -23.40 5.54
N SER A 30 -4.30 -24.57 5.74
CA SER A 30 -2.96 -24.88 5.23
C SER A 30 -2.93 -24.88 3.70
N GLY A 31 -4.01 -25.32 3.05
CA GLY A 31 -4.15 -25.26 1.59
C GLY A 31 -4.11 -23.84 1.04
N ILE A 32 -4.84 -22.91 1.66
CA ILE A 32 -4.85 -21.49 1.27
C ILE A 32 -3.54 -20.79 1.67
N ALA A 33 -2.97 -21.13 2.82
CA ALA A 33 -1.69 -20.59 3.26
C ALA A 33 -0.55 -20.96 2.28
N ALA A 34 -0.53 -22.21 1.81
CA ALA A 34 0.45 -22.67 0.82
C ALA A 34 0.24 -22.03 -0.57
N ASN A 35 -1.01 -21.77 -0.95
CA ASN A 35 -1.34 -21.10 -2.20
C ASN A 35 -2.63 -20.29 -2.08
N TYR A 36 -2.49 -18.96 -1.99
CA TYR A 36 -3.62 -18.06 -1.81
C TYR A 36 -4.64 -18.10 -2.98
N THR A 37 -4.25 -18.54 -4.19
CA THR A 37 -5.23 -18.65 -5.30
C THR A 37 -6.37 -19.61 -4.96
N ARG A 38 -6.15 -20.55 -4.03
CA ARG A 38 -7.16 -21.49 -3.54
C ARG A 38 -8.22 -20.84 -2.64
N TYR A 39 -8.02 -19.59 -2.20
CA TYR A 39 -9.06 -18.80 -1.54
C TYR A 39 -10.34 -18.69 -2.41
N ARG A 40 -10.15 -18.62 -3.74
CA ARG A 40 -11.26 -18.63 -4.69
C ARG A 40 -12.05 -19.95 -4.65
N GLU A 41 -11.39 -21.09 -4.47
CA GLU A 41 -12.04 -22.40 -4.33
C GLU A 41 -12.94 -22.43 -3.09
N LEU A 42 -12.45 -21.91 -1.95
CA LEU A 42 -13.26 -21.80 -0.72
C LEU A 42 -14.49 -20.92 -0.96
N ARG A 43 -14.30 -19.75 -1.60
CA ARG A 43 -15.40 -18.81 -1.88
C ARG A 43 -16.47 -19.43 -2.78
N GLU A 44 -16.07 -20.14 -3.83
CA GLU A 44 -17.00 -20.80 -4.76
C GLU A 44 -17.72 -21.97 -4.08
N ALA A 45 -17.01 -22.77 -3.28
CA ALA A 45 -17.61 -23.88 -2.55
C ALA A 45 -18.60 -23.42 -1.47
N VAL A 46 -18.30 -22.31 -0.77
CA VAL A 46 -19.25 -21.70 0.18
C VAL A 46 -20.49 -21.20 -0.53
N ALA A 47 -20.35 -20.50 -1.66
CA ALA A 47 -21.50 -20.03 -2.45
C ALA A 47 -22.38 -21.19 -2.95
N GLU A 48 -21.77 -22.30 -3.36
CA GLU A 48 -22.50 -23.51 -3.75
C GLU A 48 -23.23 -24.14 -2.56
N LEU A 49 -22.57 -24.22 -1.39
CA LEU A 49 -23.20 -24.73 -0.16
C LEU A 49 -24.34 -23.82 0.30
N GLU A 50 -24.20 -22.49 0.21
CA GLU A 50 -25.24 -21.49 0.53
C GLU A 50 -26.50 -21.69 -0.31
N ALA A 51 -26.34 -22.01 -1.60
CA ALA A 51 -27.45 -22.21 -2.54
C ALA A 51 -28.27 -23.48 -2.27
N GLN A 52 -27.76 -24.45 -1.50
CA GLN A 52 -28.48 -25.68 -1.20
C GLN A 52 -29.70 -25.43 -0.30
N THR A 53 -30.85 -26.00 -0.64
CA THR A 53 -32.06 -25.96 0.18
C THR A 53 -32.10 -27.14 1.16
N GLY A 54 -32.73 -26.96 2.33
CA GLY A 54 -32.91 -28.05 3.30
C GLY A 54 -31.61 -28.58 3.93
N LYS A 55 -30.65 -27.69 4.20
CA LYS A 55 -29.35 -28.05 4.80
C LYS A 55 -29.54 -28.75 6.15
N SER A 56 -28.76 -29.81 6.40
CA SER A 56 -28.72 -30.42 7.73
C SER A 56 -28.04 -29.48 8.73
N PRO A 57 -28.29 -29.62 10.05
CA PRO A 57 -27.59 -28.83 11.06
C PRO A 57 -26.07 -28.94 11.00
N ALA A 58 -25.53 -30.12 10.64
CA ALA A 58 -24.09 -30.32 10.45
C ALA A 58 -23.56 -29.61 9.19
N ALA A 59 -24.34 -29.57 8.10
CA ALA A 59 -24.00 -28.80 6.91
C ALA A 59 -24.04 -27.28 7.20
N ALA A 60 -24.97 -26.81 8.03
CA ALA A 60 -25.01 -25.43 8.50
C ALA A 60 -23.80 -25.09 9.37
N ALA A 61 -23.38 -25.98 10.29
CA ALA A 61 -22.17 -25.79 11.09
C ALA A 61 -20.94 -25.62 10.20
N ARG A 62 -20.77 -26.50 9.21
CA ARG A 62 -19.70 -26.40 8.23
C ARG A 62 -19.73 -25.10 7.45
N LEU A 63 -20.91 -24.72 6.95
CA LEU A 63 -21.10 -23.48 6.21
C LEU A 63 -20.68 -22.27 7.04
N GLY A 64 -21.17 -22.18 8.28
CA GLY A 64 -20.85 -21.08 9.19
C GLY A 64 -19.35 -20.96 9.51
N VAL A 65 -18.67 -22.09 9.72
CA VAL A 65 -17.20 -22.08 9.88
C VAL A 65 -16.49 -21.59 8.61
N CYS A 66 -16.94 -22.02 7.44
CA CYS A 66 -16.33 -21.58 6.18
C CYS A 66 -16.61 -20.11 5.88
N GLN A 67 -17.80 -19.59 6.22
CA GLN A 67 -18.11 -18.16 6.17
C GLN A 67 -17.19 -17.36 7.10
N PHE A 68 -16.92 -17.86 8.31
CA PHE A 68 -15.95 -17.25 9.23
C PHE A 68 -14.55 -17.18 8.60
N LEU A 69 -14.08 -18.27 7.97
CA LEU A 69 -12.78 -18.30 7.28
C LEU A 69 -12.69 -17.31 6.10
N LEU A 70 -13.82 -16.99 5.47
CA LEU A 70 -13.92 -15.95 4.42
C LEU A 70 -14.01 -14.52 4.98
N GLY A 71 -14.00 -14.34 6.31
CA GLY A 71 -14.17 -13.02 6.94
C GLY A 71 -15.62 -12.52 6.97
N ARG A 72 -16.61 -13.37 6.62
CA ARG A 72 -18.04 -13.02 6.62
C ARG A 72 -18.65 -13.27 8.00
N TYR A 73 -18.21 -12.49 8.99
CA TYR A 73 -18.51 -12.77 10.40
C TYR A 73 -20.00 -12.69 10.74
N SER A 74 -20.74 -11.74 10.16
CA SER A 74 -22.19 -11.62 10.38
C SER A 74 -22.96 -12.83 9.87
N GLU A 75 -22.68 -13.27 8.64
CA GLU A 75 -23.30 -14.46 8.03
C GLU A 75 -22.93 -15.73 8.80
N ALA A 76 -21.66 -15.83 9.23
CA ALA A 76 -21.18 -16.94 10.05
C ALA A 76 -21.94 -17.02 11.38
N ALA A 77 -22.10 -15.90 12.09
CA ALA A 77 -22.82 -15.86 13.36
C ALA A 77 -24.30 -16.27 13.20
N GLU A 78 -24.97 -15.75 12.17
CA GLU A 78 -26.36 -16.10 11.85
C GLU A 78 -26.52 -17.60 11.56
N THR A 79 -25.64 -18.14 10.70
CA THR A 79 -25.67 -19.55 10.31
C THR A 79 -25.36 -20.48 11.48
N LEU A 80 -24.32 -20.18 12.26
CA LEU A 80 -23.88 -21.02 13.39
C LEU A 80 -24.90 -21.03 14.54
N THR A 81 -25.67 -19.96 14.73
CA THR A 81 -26.73 -19.90 15.74
C THR A 81 -27.83 -20.94 15.50
N HIS A 82 -28.05 -21.34 14.24
CA HIS A 82 -29.10 -22.30 13.83
C HIS A 82 -28.54 -23.67 13.41
N ALA A 83 -27.27 -23.94 13.68
CA ALA A 83 -26.58 -25.16 13.27
C ALA A 83 -26.76 -26.31 14.29
N ASP A 84 -25.82 -27.26 14.33
CA ASP A 84 -25.91 -28.48 15.14
C ASP A 84 -25.65 -28.29 16.65
N GLY A 85 -25.24 -27.10 17.10
CA GLY A 85 -24.87 -26.84 18.49
C GLY A 85 -23.66 -27.63 18.98
N GLY A 86 -22.82 -28.12 18.06
CA GLY A 86 -21.59 -28.84 18.40
C GLY A 86 -20.53 -27.96 19.06
N ALA A 87 -19.51 -28.59 19.64
CA ALA A 87 -18.40 -27.90 20.30
C ALA A 87 -17.69 -26.90 19.38
N LEU A 88 -17.44 -27.33 18.14
CA LEU A 88 -16.83 -26.51 17.09
C LEU A 88 -17.72 -25.34 16.67
N THR A 89 -19.03 -25.58 16.54
CA THR A 89 -20.04 -24.58 16.17
C THR A 89 -20.06 -23.45 17.17
N HIS A 90 -20.16 -23.77 18.47
CA HIS A 90 -20.11 -22.77 19.53
C HIS A 90 -18.77 -22.03 19.59
N PHE A 91 -17.66 -22.74 19.35
CA PHE A 91 -16.34 -22.10 19.36
C PHE A 91 -16.21 -21.07 18.25
N TYR A 92 -16.58 -21.42 17.01
CA TYR A 92 -16.54 -20.49 15.88
C TYR A 92 -17.61 -19.40 15.97
N LEU A 93 -18.75 -19.67 16.61
CA LEU A 93 -19.75 -18.64 16.92
C LEU A 93 -19.17 -17.61 17.89
N GLY A 94 -18.43 -18.05 18.91
CA GLY A 94 -17.69 -17.16 19.81
C GLY A 94 -16.68 -16.29 19.09
N LYS A 95 -15.89 -16.88 18.18
CA LYS A 95 -14.94 -16.12 17.34
C LYS A 95 -15.64 -15.15 16.39
N ALA A 96 -16.79 -15.52 15.82
CA ALA A 96 -17.55 -14.63 14.95
C ALA A 96 -18.10 -13.42 15.71
N TYR A 97 -18.68 -13.64 16.91
CA TYR A 97 -19.13 -12.55 17.77
C TYR A 97 -17.99 -11.63 18.22
N LEU A 98 -16.83 -12.20 18.54
CA LEU A 98 -15.64 -11.42 18.84
C LEU A 98 -15.24 -10.50 17.69
N SER A 99 -15.20 -11.01 16.45
CA SER A 99 -14.92 -10.19 15.26
C SER A 99 -15.97 -9.13 14.95
N LEU A 100 -17.16 -9.22 15.55
CA LEU A 100 -18.26 -8.26 15.44
C LEU A 100 -18.33 -7.29 16.63
N ASP A 101 -17.34 -7.31 17.53
CA ASP A 101 -17.30 -6.49 18.76
C ASP A 101 -18.42 -6.85 19.76
N GLN A 102 -19.04 -8.04 19.61
CA GLN A 102 -20.12 -8.55 20.46
C GLN A 102 -19.55 -9.43 21.59
N HIS A 103 -18.76 -8.81 22.46
CA HIS A 103 -17.96 -9.51 23.47
C HIS A 103 -18.76 -10.39 24.43
N ASP A 104 -19.91 -9.92 24.93
CA ASP A 104 -20.71 -10.69 25.90
C ASP A 104 -21.31 -11.96 25.28
N GLU A 105 -21.72 -11.89 24.01
CA GLU A 105 -22.25 -13.05 23.30
C GLU A 105 -21.14 -14.03 22.88
N GLY A 106 -19.96 -13.49 22.55
CA GLY A 106 -18.74 -14.26 22.38
C GLY A 106 -18.41 -15.11 23.61
N MET A 107 -18.42 -14.51 24.80
CA MET A 107 -18.16 -15.20 26.07
C MET A 107 -19.15 -16.35 26.32
N LYS A 108 -20.46 -16.12 26.10
CA LYS A 108 -21.48 -17.17 26.26
C LYS A 108 -21.29 -18.33 25.28
N ALA A 109 -20.95 -18.03 24.03
CA ALA A 109 -20.67 -19.07 23.03
C ALA A 109 -19.41 -19.88 23.39
N PHE A 110 -18.37 -19.22 23.92
CA PHE A 110 -17.19 -19.92 24.42
C PHE A 110 -17.51 -20.84 25.61
N ASP A 111 -18.34 -20.41 26.57
CA ASP A 111 -18.84 -21.26 27.66
C ASP A 111 -19.58 -22.50 27.13
N GLN A 112 -20.41 -22.33 26.11
CA GLN A 112 -21.13 -23.44 25.47
C GLN A 112 -20.17 -24.40 24.77
N SER A 113 -19.13 -23.87 24.10
CA SER A 113 -18.12 -24.70 23.42
C SER A 113 -17.31 -25.56 24.40
N GLU A 114 -17.01 -25.03 25.60
CA GLU A 114 -16.32 -25.76 26.67
C GLU A 114 -17.18 -26.93 27.16
N ARG A 115 -18.46 -26.67 27.45
CA ARG A 115 -19.43 -27.70 27.88
C ARG A 115 -19.64 -28.78 26.82
N ALA A 116 -19.55 -28.41 25.55
CA ALA A 116 -19.67 -29.33 24.43
C ALA A 116 -18.38 -30.11 24.11
N GLY A 117 -17.24 -29.77 24.74
CA GLY A 117 -16.03 -30.58 24.72
C GLY A 117 -14.76 -29.92 24.14
N ILE A 118 -14.77 -28.62 23.85
CA ILE A 118 -13.49 -27.90 23.56
C ILE A 118 -12.67 -27.87 24.86
N GLY A 119 -11.36 -28.12 24.74
CA GLY A 119 -10.45 -28.11 25.88
C GLY A 119 -10.47 -26.78 26.64
N LYS A 120 -10.54 -26.87 27.97
CA LYS A 120 -10.64 -25.71 28.87
C LYS A 120 -9.58 -24.64 28.60
N ASP A 121 -8.34 -25.05 28.36
CA ASP A 121 -7.23 -24.12 28.10
C ASP A 121 -7.42 -23.33 26.79
N ILE A 122 -7.93 -23.99 25.74
CA ILE A 122 -8.23 -23.34 24.45
C ILE A 122 -9.33 -22.29 24.64
N VAL A 123 -10.37 -22.64 25.39
CA VAL A 123 -11.49 -21.72 25.69
C VAL A 123 -11.01 -20.56 26.57
N ALA A 124 -10.18 -20.82 27.58
CA ALA A 124 -9.65 -19.78 28.45
C ALA A 124 -8.81 -18.75 27.69
N LEU A 125 -7.98 -19.19 26.72
CA LEU A 125 -7.22 -18.28 25.86
C LEU A 125 -8.13 -17.41 24.97
N ALA A 126 -9.17 -17.99 24.38
CA ALA A 126 -10.15 -17.23 23.60
C ALA A 126 -10.96 -16.23 24.45
N LYS A 127 -11.27 -16.60 25.70
CA LYS A 127 -11.90 -15.69 26.67
C LYS A 127 -10.95 -14.57 27.10
N ALA A 128 -9.66 -14.85 27.29
CA ALA A 128 -8.65 -13.83 27.62
C ALA A 128 -8.54 -12.79 26.49
N GLU A 129 -8.53 -13.25 25.23
CA GLU A 129 -8.62 -12.37 24.06
C GLU A 129 -9.89 -11.50 24.08
N THR A 130 -11.04 -12.12 24.35
CA THR A 130 -12.33 -11.42 24.42
C THR A 130 -12.34 -10.34 25.49
N LEU A 131 -11.83 -10.64 26.68
CA LEU A 131 -11.70 -9.68 27.78
C LEU A 131 -10.76 -8.52 27.42
N ARG A 132 -9.63 -8.82 26.75
CA ARG A 132 -8.68 -7.81 26.29
C ARG A 132 -9.33 -6.85 25.28
N LEU A 133 -10.03 -7.38 24.28
CA LEU A 133 -10.72 -6.57 23.27
C LEU A 133 -11.90 -5.78 23.85
N ALA A 134 -12.55 -6.30 24.89
CA ALA A 134 -13.57 -5.59 25.66
C ALA A 134 -12.99 -4.50 26.62
N GLY A 135 -11.67 -4.31 26.67
CA GLY A 135 -11.00 -3.38 27.58
C GLY A 135 -10.93 -3.83 29.04
N LYS A 136 -11.32 -5.07 29.35
CA LYS A 136 -11.28 -5.68 30.70
C LYS A 136 -9.92 -6.31 30.97
N LEU A 137 -8.87 -5.49 30.95
CA LEU A 137 -7.47 -5.95 30.98
C LEU A 137 -7.12 -6.72 32.26
N ASP A 138 -7.58 -6.25 33.43
CA ASP A 138 -7.34 -6.91 34.72
C ASP A 138 -7.95 -8.32 34.79
N GLU A 139 -9.14 -8.50 34.20
CA GLU A 139 -9.78 -9.82 34.13
C GLU A 139 -9.05 -10.74 33.15
N SER A 140 -8.59 -10.19 32.02
CA SER A 140 -7.82 -10.92 31.01
C SER A 140 -6.50 -11.45 31.59
N ILE A 141 -5.70 -10.59 32.22
CA ILE A 141 -4.41 -11.00 32.78
C ILE A 141 -4.58 -11.99 33.93
N LYS A 142 -5.59 -11.79 34.79
CA LYS A 142 -5.92 -12.71 35.88
C LYS A 142 -6.33 -14.10 35.36
N LEU A 143 -7.07 -14.16 34.24
CA LEU A 143 -7.42 -15.42 33.60
C LEU A 143 -6.17 -16.13 33.06
N LEU A 144 -5.25 -15.40 32.43
CA LEU A 144 -3.98 -15.93 31.92
C LEU A 144 -3.05 -16.41 33.05
N ASP A 145 -2.97 -15.67 34.16
CA ASP A 145 -2.19 -16.08 35.34
C ASP A 145 -2.78 -17.30 36.06
N GLY A 146 -4.07 -17.59 35.85
CA GLY A 146 -4.73 -18.79 36.37
C GLY A 146 -4.48 -20.05 35.53
N LEU A 147 -3.88 -19.93 34.35
CA LEU A 147 -3.48 -21.07 33.52
C LEU A 147 -2.10 -21.58 33.97
N SER A 148 -1.89 -22.88 33.92
CA SER A 148 -0.65 -23.50 34.40
C SER A 148 -0.28 -24.74 33.61
N GLY A 149 1.02 -25.04 33.51
CA GLY A 149 1.53 -26.27 32.92
C GLY A 149 1.89 -26.12 31.44
N ALA A 150 1.56 -27.11 30.62
CA ALA A 150 1.99 -27.13 29.21
C ALA A 150 1.44 -25.94 28.39
N VAL A 151 0.27 -25.42 28.76
CA VAL A 151 -0.38 -24.28 28.09
C VAL A 151 0.49 -23.02 28.13
N GLU A 152 1.26 -22.78 29.20
CA GLU A 152 2.10 -21.58 29.36
C GLU A 152 3.25 -21.50 28.35
N GLN A 153 3.59 -22.63 27.72
CA GLN A 153 4.62 -22.72 26.69
C GLN A 153 4.04 -22.72 25.27
N THR A 154 2.70 -22.65 25.14
CA THR A 154 2.07 -22.55 23.82
C THR A 154 2.22 -21.15 23.26
N ALA A 155 2.36 -21.07 21.93
CA ALA A 155 2.45 -19.77 21.25
C ALA A 155 1.22 -18.90 21.46
N GLU A 156 0.02 -19.50 21.52
CA GLU A 156 -1.23 -18.77 21.77
C GLU A 156 -1.25 -18.13 23.17
N TYR A 157 -0.86 -18.86 24.21
CA TYR A 157 -0.75 -18.30 25.56
C TYR A 157 0.22 -17.11 25.61
N LEU A 158 1.43 -17.31 25.08
CA LEU A 158 2.47 -16.30 25.09
C LEU A 158 2.05 -15.06 24.29
N TYR A 159 1.36 -15.26 23.16
CA TYR A 159 0.79 -14.17 22.36
C TYR A 159 -0.31 -13.41 23.11
N GLN A 160 -1.30 -14.10 23.70
CA GLN A 160 -2.37 -13.42 24.43
C GLN A 160 -1.84 -12.67 25.66
N ARG A 161 -0.83 -13.23 26.35
CA ARG A 161 -0.13 -12.52 27.42
C ARG A 161 0.59 -11.28 26.90
N ALA A 162 1.38 -11.40 25.84
CA ALA A 162 2.08 -10.28 25.23
C ALA A 162 1.13 -9.15 24.80
N ALA A 163 0.06 -9.49 24.08
CA ALA A 163 -0.94 -8.53 23.61
C ALA A 163 -1.68 -7.84 24.78
N THR A 164 -1.95 -8.58 25.86
CA THR A 164 -2.60 -8.02 27.07
C THR A 164 -1.70 -7.02 27.75
N ILE A 165 -0.46 -7.41 28.07
CA ILE A 165 0.47 -6.50 28.77
C ILE A 165 0.86 -5.30 27.91
N GLN A 166 0.94 -5.46 26.58
CA GLN A 166 1.17 -4.35 25.66
C GLN A 166 0.03 -3.32 25.72
N THR A 167 -1.22 -3.79 25.82
CA THR A 167 -2.38 -2.90 25.97
C THR A 167 -2.41 -2.22 27.36
N MET A 168 -1.73 -2.81 28.35
CA MET A 168 -1.51 -2.26 29.68
C MET A 168 -0.28 -1.33 29.77
N ASP A 169 0.32 -0.96 28.65
CA ASP A 169 1.52 -0.10 28.57
C ASP A 169 2.76 -0.69 29.28
N ALA A 170 2.90 -2.01 29.25
CA ALA A 170 4.11 -2.68 29.72
C ALA A 170 5.32 -2.33 28.83
N PRO A 171 6.55 -2.35 29.37
CA PRO A 171 7.75 -2.02 28.60
C PRO A 171 7.91 -2.91 27.35
N ASP A 172 8.26 -2.29 26.21
CA ASP A 172 8.41 -2.98 24.92
C ASP A 172 9.32 -4.23 25.00
N GLY A 173 10.38 -4.18 25.80
CA GLY A 173 11.29 -5.31 25.97
C GLY A 173 10.63 -6.57 26.55
N GLU A 174 9.66 -6.42 27.46
CA GLU A 174 8.92 -7.56 28.01
C GLU A 174 7.94 -8.14 26.98
N VAL A 175 7.25 -7.26 26.25
CA VAL A 175 6.35 -7.63 25.15
C VAL A 175 7.09 -8.40 24.06
N ILE A 176 8.24 -7.87 23.61
CA ILE A 176 9.08 -8.48 22.59
C ILE A 176 9.57 -9.85 23.05
N ALA A 177 10.06 -9.99 24.28
CA ALA A 177 10.53 -11.29 24.79
C ALA A 177 9.43 -12.36 24.81
N LEU A 178 8.18 -11.99 25.16
CA LEU A 178 7.05 -12.92 25.07
C LEU A 178 6.72 -13.29 23.63
N LEU A 179 6.73 -12.32 22.70
CA LEU A 179 6.47 -12.56 21.28
C LEU A 179 7.56 -13.42 20.63
N GLU A 180 8.83 -13.22 20.95
CA GLU A 180 9.94 -14.06 20.51
C GLU A 180 9.77 -15.50 20.99
N ARG A 181 9.42 -15.70 22.27
CA ARG A 181 9.10 -17.02 22.81
C ARG A 181 7.89 -17.64 22.11
N ALA A 182 6.85 -16.87 21.81
CA ALA A 182 5.68 -17.34 21.09
C ALA A 182 6.05 -17.82 19.68
N VAL A 183 6.86 -17.05 18.95
CA VAL A 183 7.35 -17.42 17.60
C VAL A 183 8.31 -18.61 17.67
N ALA A 184 9.11 -18.75 18.73
CA ALA A 184 9.96 -19.93 18.94
C ALA A 184 9.13 -21.19 19.22
N ALA A 185 8.03 -21.07 19.98
CA ALA A 185 7.11 -22.18 20.25
C ALA A 185 6.29 -22.58 19.00
N ASN A 186 5.88 -21.61 18.18
CA ASN A 186 5.27 -21.85 16.89
C ASN A 186 5.64 -20.75 15.89
N ASN A 187 6.49 -21.10 14.92
CA ASN A 187 7.02 -20.16 13.94
C ASN A 187 6.03 -19.72 12.86
N THR A 188 4.80 -20.28 12.86
CA THR A 188 3.68 -19.93 11.96
C THR A 188 2.54 -19.21 12.68
N HIS A 189 2.67 -18.90 13.98
CA HIS A 189 1.59 -18.27 14.72
C HIS A 189 1.34 -16.82 14.25
N ALA A 190 0.24 -16.59 13.53
CA ALA A 190 -0.04 -15.32 12.84
C ALA A 190 -0.03 -14.09 13.76
N GLY A 191 -0.67 -14.17 14.93
CA GLY A 191 -0.72 -13.07 15.91
C GLY A 191 0.67 -12.69 16.46
N ALA A 192 1.41 -13.66 17.00
CA ALA A 192 2.78 -13.49 17.46
C ALA A 192 3.73 -12.92 16.39
N LEU A 193 3.67 -13.44 15.15
CA LEU A 193 4.47 -12.91 14.05
C LEU A 193 4.13 -11.45 13.74
N PHE A 194 2.84 -11.11 13.68
CA PHE A 194 2.39 -9.73 13.46
C PHE A 194 2.84 -8.80 14.59
N GLY A 195 2.65 -9.21 15.85
CA GLY A 195 3.05 -8.43 17.02
C GLY A 195 4.54 -8.17 17.05
N LEU A 196 5.36 -9.20 16.78
CA LEU A 196 6.82 -9.07 16.76
C LEU A 196 7.29 -8.20 15.60
N ALA A 197 6.66 -8.33 14.43
CA ALA A 197 6.94 -7.50 13.27
C ALA A 197 6.63 -6.03 13.57
N LEU A 198 5.46 -5.75 14.15
CA LEU A 198 5.04 -4.40 14.53
C LEU A 198 5.96 -3.77 15.58
N ALA A 199 6.40 -4.55 16.57
CA ALA A 199 7.35 -4.06 17.57
C ALA A 199 8.69 -3.68 16.90
N ASN A 200 9.22 -4.53 16.02
CA ASN A 200 10.48 -4.26 15.31
C ASN A 200 10.36 -3.07 14.35
N ASP A 201 9.26 -2.95 13.63
CA ASP A 201 8.95 -1.82 12.74
C ASP A 201 8.97 -0.50 13.51
N ARG A 202 8.34 -0.45 14.69
CA ARG A 202 8.34 0.74 15.57
C ARG A 202 9.72 1.10 16.11
N HIS A 203 10.65 0.15 16.16
CA HIS A 203 12.03 0.37 16.57
C HIS A 203 12.99 0.61 15.38
N GLY A 204 12.47 0.68 14.14
CA GLY A 204 13.27 0.92 12.93
C GLY A 204 14.05 -0.29 12.42
N ASN A 205 13.70 -1.50 12.87
CA ASN A 205 14.30 -2.75 12.42
C ASN A 205 13.57 -3.29 11.17
N ASP A 206 13.45 -2.46 10.14
CA ASP A 206 12.54 -2.65 9.00
C ASP A 206 12.78 -3.96 8.23
N ASP A 207 14.04 -4.37 8.06
CA ASP A 207 14.39 -5.62 7.37
C ASP A 207 13.88 -6.86 8.10
N TYR A 208 14.03 -6.89 9.42
CA TYR A 208 13.57 -8.01 10.24
C TYR A 208 12.04 -7.98 10.38
N ALA A 209 11.46 -6.79 10.53
CA ALA A 209 10.02 -6.59 10.52
C ALA A 209 9.39 -7.11 9.21
N ARG A 210 10.01 -6.81 8.06
CA ARG A 210 9.57 -7.30 6.74
C ARG A 210 9.59 -8.83 6.68
N GLU A 211 10.65 -9.50 7.13
CA GLU A 211 10.71 -10.98 7.15
C GLU A 211 9.56 -11.58 7.98
N LEU A 212 9.32 -10.99 9.16
CA LEU A 212 8.24 -11.43 10.05
C LEU A 212 6.85 -11.18 9.42
N TYR A 213 6.65 -10.02 8.79
CA TYR A 213 5.42 -9.72 8.06
C TYR A 213 5.22 -10.65 6.86
N GLU A 214 6.27 -10.97 6.10
CA GLU A 214 6.21 -11.95 5.00
C GLU A 214 5.75 -13.31 5.52
N ARG A 215 6.33 -13.81 6.61
CA ARG A 215 5.93 -15.06 7.27
C ARG A 215 4.50 -15.03 7.81
N ALA A 216 4.09 -13.92 8.42
CA ALA A 216 2.73 -13.72 8.91
C ALA A 216 1.73 -13.67 7.75
N SER A 217 2.11 -13.08 6.61
CA SER A 217 1.26 -12.93 5.43
C SER A 217 0.95 -14.27 4.76
N ILE A 218 1.80 -15.28 4.93
CA ILE A 218 1.55 -16.63 4.40
C ILE A 218 0.43 -17.32 5.18
N GLN A 219 0.22 -16.97 6.45
CA GLN A 219 -0.81 -17.60 7.28
C GLN A 219 -2.21 -17.25 6.78
N PHE A 220 -3.16 -18.16 7.02
CA PHE A 220 -4.56 -17.96 6.66
C PHE A 220 -5.50 -18.19 7.86
N PRO A 221 -6.45 -17.28 8.12
CA PRO A 221 -6.53 -15.93 7.58
C PRO A 221 -5.33 -15.08 8.01
N ALA A 222 -4.80 -14.25 7.09
CA ALA A 222 -3.77 -13.29 7.44
C ALA A 222 -4.39 -12.11 8.21
N HIS A 223 -3.67 -11.59 9.20
CA HIS A 223 -4.10 -10.37 9.90
C HIS A 223 -4.12 -9.19 8.91
N VAL A 224 -5.20 -8.39 8.92
CA VAL A 224 -5.34 -7.23 8.00
C VAL A 224 -4.18 -6.25 8.20
N GLY A 225 -3.77 -6.02 9.44
CA GLY A 225 -2.62 -5.17 9.76
C GLY A 225 -1.30 -5.70 9.18
N THR A 226 -1.10 -7.03 9.12
CA THR A 226 0.07 -7.63 8.46
C THR A 226 0.12 -7.26 7.00
N LEU A 227 -0.99 -7.45 6.27
CA LEU A 227 -1.05 -7.18 4.84
C LEU A 227 -0.94 -5.67 4.54
N LEU A 228 -1.53 -4.81 5.37
CA LEU A 228 -1.38 -3.36 5.23
C LEU A 228 0.08 -2.92 5.42
N ASN A 229 0.70 -3.31 6.54
CA ASN A 229 2.06 -2.87 6.85
C ASN A 229 3.08 -3.46 5.88
N LEU A 230 2.93 -4.72 5.51
CA LEU A 230 3.77 -5.34 4.47
C LEU A 230 3.60 -4.65 3.12
N GLY A 231 2.38 -4.28 2.75
CA GLY A 231 2.11 -3.53 1.52
C GLY A 231 2.82 -2.18 1.50
N ILE A 232 2.77 -1.45 2.61
CA ILE A 232 3.47 -0.16 2.77
C ILE A 232 4.99 -0.36 2.65
N LEU A 233 5.55 -1.36 3.34
CA LEU A 233 6.98 -1.68 3.25
C LEU A 233 7.40 -2.04 1.81
N TYR A 234 6.56 -2.75 1.06
CA TYR A 234 6.83 -3.01 -0.36
C TYR A 234 6.77 -1.74 -1.21
N GLU A 235 5.83 -0.83 -0.97
CA GLU A 235 5.79 0.47 -1.66
C GLU A 235 7.03 1.30 -1.38
N ASP A 236 7.52 1.31 -0.14
CA ASP A 236 8.74 2.02 0.24
C ASP A 236 9.99 1.49 -0.50
N HIS A 237 9.95 0.22 -0.90
CA HIS A 237 10.97 -0.44 -1.71
C HIS A 237 10.60 -0.53 -3.21
N GLU A 238 9.60 0.22 -3.67
CA GLU A 238 9.13 0.28 -5.06
C GLU A 238 8.65 -1.08 -5.63
N GLN A 239 8.31 -2.04 -4.78
CA GLN A 239 7.77 -3.36 -5.14
C GLN A 239 6.24 -3.31 -5.28
N TYR A 240 5.75 -2.47 -6.20
CA TYR A 240 4.32 -2.15 -6.33
C TYR A 240 3.43 -3.37 -6.63
N ASP A 241 3.90 -4.35 -7.40
CA ASP A 241 3.15 -5.57 -7.67
C ASP A 241 2.90 -6.40 -6.39
N ARG A 242 3.92 -6.50 -5.52
CA ARG A 242 3.79 -7.21 -4.24
C ARG A 242 2.90 -6.43 -3.26
N ALA A 243 3.01 -5.10 -3.24
CA ALA A 243 2.14 -4.23 -2.46
C ALA A 243 0.67 -4.39 -2.87
N ARG A 244 0.39 -4.27 -4.17
CA ARG A 244 -0.94 -4.50 -4.76
C ARG A 244 -1.49 -5.86 -4.37
N GLY A 245 -0.66 -6.92 -4.44
CA GLY A 245 -1.02 -8.26 -3.99
C GLY A 245 -1.49 -8.29 -2.53
N CYS A 246 -0.79 -7.60 -1.62
CA CYS A 246 -1.18 -7.52 -0.21
C CYS A 246 -2.55 -6.84 -0.03
N TYR A 247 -2.79 -5.71 -0.70
CA TYR A 247 -4.07 -5.00 -0.58
C TYR A 247 -5.22 -5.75 -1.24
N GLN A 248 -4.99 -6.41 -2.37
CA GLN A 248 -6.00 -7.24 -3.04
C GLN A 248 -6.51 -8.33 -2.09
N ARG A 249 -5.61 -9.01 -1.37
CA ARG A 249 -5.98 -10.04 -0.40
C ARG A 249 -6.88 -9.52 0.72
N ILE A 250 -6.70 -8.26 1.14
CA ILE A 250 -7.61 -7.60 2.09
C ILE A 250 -8.97 -7.38 1.43
N LEU A 251 -9.00 -6.85 0.20
CA LEU A 251 -10.23 -6.53 -0.51
C LEU A 251 -11.03 -7.77 -0.93
N ASP A 252 -10.37 -8.92 -1.10
CA ASP A 252 -11.01 -10.21 -1.38
C ASP A 252 -11.87 -10.71 -0.20
N ALA A 253 -11.52 -10.33 1.04
CA ALA A 253 -12.30 -10.64 2.25
C ALA A 253 -13.16 -9.44 2.72
N TYR A 254 -12.63 -8.22 2.59
CA TYR A 254 -13.25 -6.98 3.05
C TYR A 254 -13.32 -5.94 1.92
N PRO A 255 -14.24 -6.09 0.93
CA PRO A 255 -14.33 -5.17 -0.20
C PRO A 255 -14.61 -3.72 0.20
N SER A 256 -15.24 -3.51 1.37
CA SER A 256 -15.56 -2.20 1.94
C SER A 256 -14.37 -1.52 2.63
N HIS A 257 -13.23 -2.20 2.83
CA HIS A 257 -12.09 -1.67 3.57
C HIS A 257 -11.45 -0.43 2.91
N THR A 258 -11.73 0.75 3.46
CA THR A 258 -11.36 2.05 2.86
C THR A 258 -9.86 2.20 2.61
N ARG A 259 -9.03 1.93 3.62
CA ARG A 259 -7.57 2.12 3.53
C ARG A 259 -6.93 1.18 2.50
N ALA A 260 -7.24 -0.12 2.54
CA ALA A 260 -6.80 -1.09 1.53
C ALA A 260 -7.23 -0.72 0.10
N ARG A 261 -8.45 -0.19 -0.10
CA ARG A 261 -8.91 0.26 -1.42
C ARG A 261 -8.12 1.44 -1.94
N LEU A 262 -7.81 2.41 -1.07
CA LEU A 262 -6.97 3.55 -1.41
C LEU A 262 -5.57 3.08 -1.82
N PHE A 263 -4.91 2.31 -0.96
CA PHE A 263 -3.55 1.83 -1.21
C PHE A 263 -3.45 0.88 -2.41
N PHE A 264 -4.48 0.04 -2.64
CA PHE A 264 -4.54 -0.79 -3.84
C PHE A 264 -4.52 0.06 -5.12
N ARG A 265 -5.34 1.12 -5.19
CA ARG A 265 -5.38 2.01 -6.35
C ARG A 265 -4.05 2.75 -6.53
N ASP A 266 -3.43 3.15 -5.43
CA ASP A 266 -2.13 3.81 -5.43
C ASP A 266 -1.02 2.90 -5.97
N ALA A 267 -0.95 1.66 -5.48
CA ALA A 267 0.02 0.67 -5.94
C ALA A 267 -0.22 0.28 -7.40
N ASP A 268 -1.48 0.11 -7.81
CA ASP A 268 -1.85 -0.25 -9.18
C ASP A 268 -1.50 0.85 -10.19
N ALA A 269 -1.82 2.11 -9.88
CA ALA A 269 -1.43 3.25 -10.71
C ALA A 269 0.10 3.41 -10.81
N SER A 270 0.82 3.02 -9.75
CA SER A 270 2.28 3.09 -9.72
C SER A 270 2.94 1.98 -10.55
N ARG A 271 2.24 0.86 -10.84
CA ARG A 271 2.71 -0.17 -11.76
C ARG A 271 2.80 0.33 -13.20
N ASP A 272 1.83 1.13 -13.61
CA ASP A 272 1.76 1.69 -14.97
C ASP A 272 2.69 2.92 -15.13
N MET A 273 3.32 3.39 -14.04
CA MET A 273 4.44 4.34 -14.05
C MET A 273 5.80 3.66 -14.27
N PHE A 274 5.84 2.48 -14.91
CA PHE A 274 7.08 2.06 -15.58
C PHE A 274 7.36 3.04 -16.71
N TYR A 275 8.17 4.05 -16.37
CA TYR A 275 8.97 4.87 -17.25
C TYR A 275 9.37 4.08 -18.50
N ASP A 276 8.92 4.53 -19.67
CA ASP A 276 9.54 4.10 -20.92
C ASP A 276 10.99 4.59 -20.88
N GLU A 277 11.90 3.70 -20.45
CA GLU A 277 13.33 3.95 -20.37
C GLU A 277 13.85 4.43 -21.73
N ASP A 278 13.22 3.99 -22.83
CA ASP A 278 13.53 4.46 -24.18
C ASP A 278 12.99 5.87 -24.44
N ALA A 279 11.80 6.24 -23.94
CA ALA A 279 11.30 7.62 -24.05
C ALA A 279 12.19 8.62 -23.29
N ARG A 280 12.62 8.27 -22.06
CA ARG A 280 13.55 9.12 -21.29
C ARG A 280 14.93 9.17 -21.92
N ARG A 281 15.47 8.03 -22.38
CA ARG A 281 16.73 8.01 -23.15
C ARG A 281 16.61 8.82 -24.44
N LYS A 282 15.47 8.81 -25.12
CA LYS A 282 15.20 9.65 -26.30
C LYS A 282 15.14 11.13 -25.93
N GLN A 283 14.48 11.49 -24.84
CA GLN A 283 14.38 12.88 -24.36
C GLN A 283 15.73 13.41 -23.85
N ASP A 284 16.50 12.61 -23.12
CA ASP A 284 17.85 12.96 -22.66
C ASP A 284 18.81 13.11 -23.84
N ARG A 285 18.73 12.21 -24.84
CA ARG A 285 19.49 12.33 -26.10
C ARG A 285 19.10 13.57 -26.88
N LEU A 286 17.80 13.85 -27.02
CA LEU A 286 17.32 15.05 -27.70
C LEU A 286 17.82 16.31 -26.99
N SER A 287 17.70 16.38 -25.66
CA SER A 287 18.17 17.51 -24.85
C SER A 287 19.68 17.73 -25.00
N GLN A 288 20.47 16.65 -25.02
CA GLN A 288 21.90 16.73 -25.31
C GLN A 288 22.17 17.29 -26.70
N VAL A 289 21.44 16.85 -27.72
CA VAL A 289 21.59 17.36 -29.09
C VAL A 289 21.20 18.84 -29.18
N LEU A 290 20.10 19.26 -28.56
CA LEU A 290 19.66 20.67 -28.57
C LEU A 290 20.66 21.60 -27.87
N SER A 291 21.39 21.11 -26.87
CA SER A 291 22.43 21.88 -26.18
C SER A 291 23.75 22.05 -26.95
N ILE A 292 23.92 21.38 -28.11
CA ILE A 292 25.14 21.48 -28.91
C ILE A 292 25.28 22.91 -29.43
N PRO A 293 26.43 23.58 -29.22
CA PRO A 293 26.69 24.91 -29.75
C PRO A 293 26.70 24.92 -31.28
N VAL A 294 26.11 25.96 -31.90
CA VAL A 294 26.16 26.14 -33.36
C VAL A 294 27.60 26.35 -33.88
N THR A 295 28.54 26.70 -33.00
CA THR A 295 29.96 26.86 -33.31
C THR A 295 30.68 25.54 -33.60
N ASP A 296 30.11 24.42 -33.18
CA ASP A 296 30.70 23.09 -33.38
C ASP A 296 30.52 22.58 -34.82
N PHE A 297 29.79 23.34 -35.64
CA PHE A 297 29.50 23.02 -37.04
C PHE A 297 30.28 23.91 -38.01
N GLU A 298 30.69 23.34 -39.15
CA GLU A 298 31.42 24.04 -40.21
C GLU A 298 30.50 24.95 -41.03
N LEU A 299 30.14 26.09 -40.44
CA LEU A 299 29.34 27.13 -41.09
C LEU A 299 30.22 28.19 -41.77
N SER A 300 29.69 28.77 -42.84
CA SER A 300 30.32 29.93 -43.46
C SER A 300 30.46 31.08 -42.46
N VAL A 301 31.47 31.93 -42.67
CA VAL A 301 31.73 33.10 -41.82
C VAL A 301 30.50 34.02 -41.75
N ARG A 302 29.71 34.07 -42.83
CA ARG A 302 28.46 34.84 -42.90
C ARG A 302 27.40 34.25 -41.99
N SER A 303 27.14 32.94 -42.06
CA SER A 303 26.13 32.25 -41.25
C SER A 303 26.45 32.38 -39.76
N ARG A 304 27.71 32.17 -39.34
CA ARG A 304 28.14 32.33 -37.94
C ARG A 304 27.95 33.74 -37.39
N ASN A 305 28.39 34.75 -38.15
CA ASN A 305 28.25 36.14 -37.73
C ASN A 305 26.78 36.58 -37.61
N CYS A 306 25.90 36.01 -38.45
CA CYS A 306 24.47 36.31 -38.37
C CYS A 306 23.81 35.63 -37.16
N LEU A 307 24.07 34.33 -36.92
CA LEU A 307 23.54 33.61 -35.76
C LEU A 307 23.97 34.26 -34.44
N GLN A 308 25.26 34.60 -34.31
CA GLN A 308 25.79 35.26 -33.13
C GLN A 308 25.13 36.62 -32.88
N LYS A 309 24.88 37.40 -33.94
CA LYS A 309 24.22 38.70 -33.83
C LYS A 309 22.73 38.57 -33.46
N MET A 310 22.11 37.46 -33.81
CA MET A 310 20.73 37.13 -33.45
C MET A 310 20.60 36.48 -32.06
N GLY A 311 21.72 36.25 -31.37
CA GLY A 311 21.73 35.60 -30.06
C GLY A 311 21.49 34.09 -30.11
N ILE A 312 21.56 33.48 -31.30
CA ILE A 312 21.36 32.04 -31.50
C ILE A 312 22.69 31.34 -31.24
N MET A 313 22.77 30.56 -30.17
CA MET A 313 24.00 29.95 -29.67
C MET A 313 23.99 28.43 -29.75
N THR A 314 22.81 27.80 -29.73
CA THR A 314 22.63 26.34 -29.69
C THR A 314 21.72 25.84 -30.81
N LEU A 315 21.73 24.52 -31.05
CA LEU A 315 20.74 23.90 -31.94
C LEU A 315 19.30 24.07 -31.44
N GLY A 316 19.09 24.11 -30.11
CA GLY A 316 17.80 24.42 -29.49
C GLY A 316 17.25 25.77 -29.95
N ASP A 317 18.08 26.81 -29.90
CA ASP A 317 17.70 28.16 -30.33
C ASP A 317 17.30 28.19 -31.82
N LEU A 318 17.99 27.41 -32.66
CA LEU A 318 17.64 27.27 -34.08
C LEU A 318 16.31 26.54 -34.30
N THR A 319 16.03 25.51 -33.51
CA THR A 319 14.76 24.78 -33.60
C THR A 319 13.57 25.59 -33.09
N GLU A 320 13.81 26.66 -32.32
CA GLU A 320 12.78 27.61 -31.87
C GLU A 320 12.65 28.82 -32.81
N THR A 321 13.67 29.12 -33.61
CA THR A 321 13.67 30.24 -34.56
C THR A 321 13.06 29.82 -35.89
N THR A 322 12.17 30.66 -36.44
CA THR A 322 11.55 30.41 -37.75
C THR A 322 12.45 30.86 -38.91
N GLU A 323 12.25 30.25 -40.07
CA GLU A 323 12.91 30.64 -41.31
C GLU A 323 12.69 32.11 -41.68
N GLN A 324 11.49 32.63 -41.44
CA GLN A 324 11.14 34.02 -41.71
C GLN A 324 11.93 34.99 -40.83
N GLU A 325 12.19 34.62 -39.57
CA GLU A 325 13.00 35.41 -38.63
C GLU A 325 14.48 35.43 -39.03
N LEU A 326 15.01 34.30 -39.51
CA LEU A 326 16.37 34.24 -40.06
C LEU A 326 16.52 35.10 -41.31
N LEU A 327 15.59 34.99 -42.27
CA LEU A 327 15.62 35.75 -43.53
C LEU A 327 15.36 37.25 -43.35
N ALA A 328 14.68 37.67 -42.27
CA ALA A 328 14.48 39.08 -41.94
C ALA A 328 15.77 39.77 -41.47
N SER A 329 16.81 39.02 -41.11
CA SER A 329 18.07 39.57 -40.61
C SER A 329 18.91 40.20 -41.73
N LYS A 330 19.33 41.46 -41.53
CA LYS A 330 20.15 42.21 -42.48
C LYS A 330 21.51 41.51 -42.63
N ASN A 331 21.71 40.87 -43.79
CA ASN A 331 22.87 40.07 -44.23
C ASN A 331 22.75 38.54 -44.07
N PHE A 332 21.59 38.01 -43.68
CA PHE A 332 21.27 36.60 -43.84
C PHE A 332 20.65 36.37 -45.24
N GLY A 333 21.01 35.29 -45.92
CA GLY A 333 20.55 35.04 -47.29
C GLY A 333 20.33 33.56 -47.57
N GLU A 334 19.75 33.26 -48.73
CA GLU A 334 19.30 31.92 -49.12
C GLU A 334 20.38 30.83 -48.95
N THR A 335 21.63 31.14 -49.29
CA THR A 335 22.76 30.20 -49.12
C THR A 335 23.04 29.89 -47.66
N SER A 336 22.94 30.87 -46.77
CA SER A 336 23.10 30.66 -45.32
C SER A 336 21.95 29.85 -44.75
N LEU A 337 20.73 30.03 -45.28
CA LEU A 337 19.57 29.24 -44.86
C LEU A 337 19.72 27.75 -45.21
N VAL A 338 20.20 27.45 -46.41
CA VAL A 338 20.50 26.07 -46.83
C VAL A 338 21.54 25.43 -45.92
N GLU A 339 22.62 26.15 -45.59
CA GLU A 339 23.65 25.68 -44.63
C GLU A 339 23.06 25.34 -43.25
N ILE A 340 22.10 26.13 -42.74
CA ILE A 340 21.43 25.87 -41.45
C ILE A 340 20.52 24.64 -41.53
N ARG A 341 19.78 24.46 -42.63
CA ARG A 341 18.93 23.28 -42.81
C ARG A 341 19.76 22.00 -42.88
N GLU A 342 20.81 21.97 -43.70
CA GLU A 342 21.71 20.82 -43.83
C GLU A 342 22.37 20.44 -42.48
N MET A 343 22.73 21.45 -41.69
CA MET A 343 23.27 21.23 -40.35
C MET A 343 22.26 20.56 -39.40
N LEU A 344 21.02 21.09 -39.33
CA LEU A 344 19.97 20.53 -38.48
C LEU A 344 19.57 19.12 -38.92
N GLU A 345 19.49 18.89 -40.24
CA GLU A 345 19.21 17.56 -40.83
C GLU A 345 20.28 16.53 -40.42
N SER A 346 21.56 16.92 -40.32
CA SER A 346 22.64 16.03 -39.87
C SER A 346 22.46 15.50 -38.43
N LYS A 347 21.59 16.16 -37.64
CA LYS A 347 21.21 15.78 -36.27
C LYS A 347 19.76 15.31 -36.16
N ASN A 348 19.08 15.10 -37.28
CA ASN A 348 17.65 14.78 -37.36
C ASN A 348 16.75 15.84 -36.67
N LEU A 349 17.09 17.11 -36.84
CA LEU A 349 16.30 18.25 -36.36
C LEU A 349 15.79 19.07 -37.55
N GLU A 350 14.69 19.78 -37.34
CA GLU A 350 14.11 20.70 -38.33
C GLU A 350 14.09 22.15 -37.80
N LEU A 351 14.34 23.12 -38.67
CA LEU A 351 14.33 24.53 -38.32
C LEU A 351 12.92 24.97 -37.90
N GLY A 352 12.81 25.63 -36.74
CA GLY A 352 11.53 26.12 -36.24
C GLY A 352 10.53 25.05 -35.77
N GLN A 353 10.93 23.77 -35.65
CA GLN A 353 10.04 22.68 -35.19
C GLN A 353 9.45 22.89 -33.78
N PHE A 354 10.06 23.75 -32.95
CA PHE A 354 9.57 24.12 -31.61
C PHE A 354 9.12 25.59 -31.51
N SER A 355 9.02 26.31 -32.63
CA SER A 355 8.64 27.75 -32.67
C SER A 355 7.26 28.07 -32.07
N GLY A 356 6.36 27.08 -31.96
CA GLY A 356 5.05 27.20 -31.31
C GLY A 356 5.06 27.06 -29.78
N GLN A 357 6.20 26.73 -29.17
CA GLN A 357 6.36 26.50 -27.72
C GLN A 357 7.07 27.66 -27.01
N ARG A 358 6.89 28.90 -27.50
CA ARG A 358 7.45 30.09 -26.88
C ARG A 358 6.86 30.22 -25.47
N ARG A 359 7.62 29.84 -24.43
CA ARG A 359 7.26 30.13 -23.04
C ARG A 359 7.20 31.64 -22.89
N GLU A 360 6.01 32.17 -22.63
CA GLU A 360 5.86 33.54 -22.17
C GLU A 360 6.63 33.67 -20.84
N GLU A 361 7.61 34.56 -20.78
CA GLU A 361 8.26 34.91 -19.52
C GLU A 361 7.27 35.70 -18.65
N GLU A 362 6.57 34.99 -17.77
CA GLU A 362 5.72 35.61 -16.74
C GLU A 362 6.57 36.38 -15.72
N PRO A 363 6.07 37.52 -15.20
CA PRO A 363 6.84 38.43 -14.36
C PRO A 363 7.37 37.74 -13.08
N ALA A 364 8.61 38.10 -12.72
CA ALA A 364 9.26 37.58 -11.53
C ALA A 364 8.46 37.90 -10.25
N TYR A 365 8.36 36.89 -9.37
CA TYR A 365 7.76 37.00 -8.04
C TYR A 365 8.45 38.09 -7.21
N ASP A 366 7.72 39.15 -6.84
CA ASP A 366 8.18 40.23 -5.96
C ASP A 366 7.66 40.00 -4.51
N PRO A 367 8.52 39.60 -3.56
CA PRO A 367 8.12 39.36 -2.17
C PRO A 367 7.66 40.64 -1.43
N ASP A 368 7.95 41.84 -1.96
CA ASP A 368 7.68 43.11 -1.31
C ASP A 368 6.25 43.64 -1.50
N ALA A 369 5.44 42.97 -2.33
CA ALA A 369 4.03 43.30 -2.54
C ALA A 369 3.04 42.64 -1.57
N LEU A 370 3.51 41.70 -0.72
CA LEU A 370 2.65 40.86 0.14
C LEU A 370 2.43 41.46 1.54
N SER A 371 1.22 41.29 2.06
CA SER A 371 0.86 41.70 3.42
C SER A 371 1.57 40.85 4.49
N PRO A 372 1.68 41.34 5.74
CA PRO A 372 2.32 40.60 6.83
C PRO A 372 1.69 39.22 7.10
N ASP A 373 0.37 39.11 6.93
CA ASP A 373 -0.38 37.87 7.15
C ASP A 373 -0.14 36.83 6.04
N GLU A 374 0.02 37.29 4.79
CA GLU A 374 0.37 36.43 3.67
C GLU A 374 1.80 35.89 3.80
N ARG A 375 2.75 36.72 4.25
CA ARG A 375 4.13 36.28 4.53
C ARG A 375 4.18 35.20 5.61
N ALA A 376 3.44 35.40 6.70
CA ALA A 376 3.35 34.42 7.79
C ALA A 376 2.73 33.08 7.37
N LEU A 377 1.88 33.07 6.33
CA LEU A 377 1.31 31.84 5.76
C LEU A 377 2.32 31.10 4.88
N LEU A 378 3.11 31.83 4.09
CA LEU A 378 4.10 31.27 3.17
C LEU A 378 5.35 30.73 3.89
N ASP A 379 5.70 31.29 5.05
CA ASP A 379 6.83 30.83 5.89
C ASP A 379 6.52 29.52 6.64
N ARG A 380 5.28 29.03 6.59
CA ARG A 380 4.91 27.78 7.26
C ARG A 380 5.58 26.57 6.60
N PRO A 381 5.93 25.53 7.38
CA PRO A 381 6.43 24.27 6.85
C PRO A 381 5.43 23.61 5.91
N ILE A 382 5.91 22.98 4.83
CA ILE A 382 5.06 22.17 3.93
C ILE A 382 4.38 21.00 4.68
N ALA A 383 5.00 20.53 5.77
CA ALA A 383 4.43 19.49 6.62
C ALA A 383 3.02 19.85 7.13
N ASP A 384 2.73 21.14 7.33
CA ASP A 384 1.45 21.63 7.85
C ASP A 384 0.30 21.45 6.84
N LEU A 385 0.61 21.26 5.54
CA LEU A 385 -0.39 20.96 4.50
C LEU A 385 -0.95 19.53 4.60
N ASN A 386 -0.41 18.68 5.48
CA ASN A 386 -0.87 17.30 5.70
C ASN A 386 -1.00 16.47 4.41
N LEU A 387 -0.06 16.65 3.47
CA LEU A 387 0.01 15.95 2.19
C LEU A 387 0.27 14.44 2.37
N SER A 388 -0.10 13.60 1.40
CA SER A 388 0.23 12.18 1.38
C SER A 388 1.74 11.92 1.42
N VAL A 389 2.14 10.69 1.80
CA VAL A 389 3.57 10.29 1.82
C VAL A 389 4.23 10.50 0.46
N ARG A 390 3.52 10.23 -0.64
CA ARG A 390 4.00 10.45 -2.02
C ARG A 390 4.23 11.93 -2.31
N ALA A 391 3.24 12.78 -2.05
CA ALA A 391 3.36 14.22 -2.23
C ALA A 391 4.48 14.79 -1.34
N ARG A 392 4.56 14.40 -0.06
CA ARG A 392 5.66 14.81 0.85
C ARG A 392 7.04 14.37 0.36
N LYS A 393 7.22 13.11 -0.04
CA LYS A 393 8.50 12.60 -0.57
C LYS A 393 8.92 13.37 -1.84
N CYS A 394 7.96 13.78 -2.67
CA CYS A 394 8.22 14.69 -3.80
C CYS A 394 8.68 16.07 -3.34
N MET A 395 7.99 16.70 -2.38
CA MET A 395 8.39 18.02 -1.84
C MET A 395 9.83 17.99 -1.31
N VAL A 396 10.17 16.95 -0.54
CA VAL A 396 11.54 16.74 -0.03
C VAL A 396 12.56 16.55 -1.16
N ARG A 397 12.21 15.79 -2.21
CA ARG A 397 13.10 15.55 -3.37
C ARG A 397 13.33 16.82 -4.20
N LEU A 398 12.34 17.68 -4.29
CA LEU A 398 12.42 18.99 -4.93
C LEU A 398 13.10 20.04 -4.03
N GLY A 399 13.52 19.66 -2.81
CA GLY A 399 14.13 20.56 -1.85
C GLY A 399 13.18 21.60 -1.29
N LEU A 400 11.87 21.35 -1.33
CA LEU A 400 10.84 22.26 -0.86
C LEU A 400 10.58 22.00 0.63
N THR A 401 10.69 23.05 1.42
CA THR A 401 10.57 23.05 2.88
C THR A 401 9.42 23.95 3.38
N THR A 402 9.10 25.01 2.63
CA THR A 402 8.06 25.98 2.99
C THR A 402 6.92 26.06 1.97
N ILE A 403 5.71 26.43 2.42
CA ILE A 403 4.55 26.59 1.53
C ILE A 403 4.83 27.63 0.44
N GLY A 404 5.59 28.68 0.75
CA GLY A 404 6.04 29.69 -0.21
C GLY A 404 6.92 29.14 -1.33
N GLU A 405 7.74 28.12 -1.08
CA GLU A 405 8.52 27.45 -2.14
C GLU A 405 7.64 26.60 -3.05
N LEU A 406 6.57 25.99 -2.51
CA LEU A 406 5.63 25.17 -3.25
C LEU A 406 4.73 26.01 -4.19
N VAL A 407 4.18 27.12 -3.70
CA VAL A 407 3.32 28.03 -4.50
C VAL A 407 4.06 28.62 -5.71
N ARG A 408 5.40 28.67 -5.68
CA ARG A 408 6.24 29.13 -6.79
C ARG A 408 6.45 28.09 -7.89
N ARG A 409 6.00 26.84 -7.70
CA ARG A 409 6.07 25.77 -8.70
C ARG A 409 4.78 25.69 -9.50
N SER A 410 4.92 25.39 -10.80
CA SER A 410 3.77 25.08 -11.64
C SER A 410 3.31 23.63 -11.44
N GLY A 411 2.10 23.30 -11.87
CA GLY A 411 1.62 21.91 -11.88
C GLY A 411 2.51 21.00 -12.73
N ASP A 412 3.04 21.53 -13.83
CA ASP A 412 3.93 20.81 -14.74
C ASP A 412 5.31 20.57 -14.10
N ASP A 413 5.87 21.56 -13.39
CA ASP A 413 7.13 21.42 -12.65
C ASP A 413 7.06 20.28 -11.62
N LEU A 414 5.90 20.12 -10.99
CA LEU A 414 5.69 19.05 -10.01
C LEU A 414 5.52 17.70 -10.72
N LEU A 415 4.85 17.64 -11.87
CA LEU A 415 4.68 16.43 -12.68
C LEU A 415 5.98 15.95 -13.33
N GLU A 416 6.95 16.84 -13.53
CA GLU A 416 8.31 16.47 -13.95
C GLU A 416 9.09 15.73 -12.84
N CYS A 417 8.66 15.85 -11.59
CA CYS A 417 9.29 15.14 -10.48
C CYS A 417 8.98 13.65 -10.55
N LYS A 418 10.03 12.83 -10.46
CA LYS A 418 9.91 11.37 -10.44
C LYS A 418 8.89 10.93 -9.38
N ASN A 419 7.98 10.05 -9.77
CA ASN A 419 6.96 9.43 -8.92
C ASN A 419 5.92 10.43 -8.34
N PHE A 420 5.75 11.59 -8.99
CA PHE A 420 4.68 12.54 -8.71
C PHE A 420 3.62 12.49 -9.83
N GLY A 421 2.43 12.00 -9.52
CA GLY A 421 1.35 11.82 -10.49
C GLY A 421 0.22 12.86 -10.36
N VAL A 422 -0.71 12.85 -11.31
CA VAL A 422 -1.87 13.77 -11.36
C VAL A 422 -2.72 13.73 -10.08
N THR A 423 -2.81 12.58 -9.42
CA THR A 423 -3.51 12.46 -8.12
C THR A 423 -2.82 13.23 -7.00
N SER A 424 -1.48 13.18 -6.94
CA SER A 424 -0.71 13.98 -5.97
C SER A 424 -0.73 15.47 -6.33
N LEU A 425 -0.78 15.79 -7.62
CA LEU A 425 -0.98 17.17 -8.05
C LEU A 425 -2.35 17.71 -7.61
N ASN A 426 -3.42 16.94 -7.81
CA ASN A 426 -4.76 17.33 -7.38
C ASN A 426 -4.87 17.45 -5.86
N GLU A 427 -4.21 16.57 -5.12
CA GLU A 427 -4.11 16.67 -3.66
C GLU A 427 -3.39 17.96 -3.23
N VAL A 428 -2.26 18.30 -3.85
CA VAL A 428 -1.54 19.54 -3.58
C VAL A 428 -2.41 20.75 -3.89
N ARG A 429 -3.11 20.77 -5.03
CA ARG A 429 -4.06 21.83 -5.40
C ARG A 429 -5.18 21.98 -4.38
N GLU A 430 -5.78 20.88 -3.95
CA GLU A 430 -6.86 20.88 -2.96
C GLU A 430 -6.38 21.45 -1.63
N ARG A 431 -5.21 21.01 -1.13
CA ARG A 431 -4.64 21.49 0.14
C ARG A 431 -4.22 22.94 0.11
N LEU A 432 -3.66 23.42 -1.01
CA LEU A 432 -3.36 24.83 -1.19
C LEU A 432 -4.65 25.66 -1.22
N THR A 433 -5.67 25.20 -1.95
CA THR A 433 -6.97 25.89 -2.05
C THR A 433 -7.66 26.02 -0.68
N GLN A 434 -7.59 24.99 0.17
CA GLN A 434 -8.10 25.03 1.55
C GLN A 434 -7.43 26.10 2.42
N ASN A 435 -6.21 26.50 2.08
CA ASN A 435 -5.45 27.57 2.73
C ASN A 435 -5.53 28.91 1.98
N GLY A 436 -6.38 29.02 0.95
CA GLY A 436 -6.53 30.21 0.13
C GLY A 436 -5.37 30.46 -0.86
N LEU A 437 -4.57 29.44 -1.14
CA LEU A 437 -3.38 29.50 -1.99
C LEU A 437 -3.57 28.68 -3.27
N LYS A 438 -2.73 28.92 -4.28
CA LYS A 438 -2.71 28.17 -5.54
C LYS A 438 -1.28 27.93 -6.01
N LEU A 439 -1.11 26.99 -6.94
CA LEU A 439 0.16 26.79 -7.64
C LEU A 439 0.39 27.91 -8.66
N ARG A 440 1.64 28.10 -9.07
CA ARG A 440 2.01 29.08 -10.09
C ARG A 440 1.31 28.73 -11.41
N GLY A 441 0.59 29.69 -11.98
CA GLY A 441 -0.14 29.54 -13.24
C GLY A 441 -1.62 29.13 -13.09
N GLU A 442 -2.19 29.11 -11.86
CA GLU A 442 -3.57 28.66 -11.57
C GLU A 442 -4.47 29.65 -10.82
#